data_AF-A0A7Y2HHW1-F1
#
_entry.id   AF-A0A7Y2HHW1-F1
#
_cell.length_a   1.000
_cell.length_b   1.000
_cell.length_c   1.000
_cell.angle_alpha   90.00
_cell.angle_beta   90.00
_cell.angle_gamma   90.00
#
_symmetry.space_group_name_H-M   'P 1'
#
loop_
_entity.id
_entity.type
_entity.pdbx_description
1 polymer ?
#
loop_
_entity_poly.entity_id
_entity_poly.type
_entity_poly.pdbx_seq_one_letter_code
_entity_poly.pdbx_strand_id
1 'polypeptide(L)'
;MQKLTFLFAFLLFLSSCSEEMTIQDSTSNNTIENVTPSTTIHPSITSSSWWNGLPEFTRALHTVELTSEKESITFKELQNIKREKIEAVRNLTGNVRGPKVSPGYPTPNPEGDVTLTSQADVDAFGAFKFKEITGFLNIDDTDSPDPICDLSPLSKLKEVGSYLIISASCVTNLDGLSKIKSVGKLGPFGYIAVRCENVTDINGISGIKTITGSINIINNINLTSLGSAFSNITAVESGKTTATLTSFYVLNMSGNIALTDLGGLGNLTKVERNFLFSGNDALTDLDGFTALNFIGNFISIADNASLQNVNKLSVITNITNGLLVQDNPSLTDCCGLYNLLCSNPPLCDIPGAAAGYIILNNGAGCTAIDIITNGPC
;
A
#
# COMPACT_ATOMS: atom_id res chain seq x y z
N MET A 1 9.97 40.34 -1.16
CA MET A 1 10.09 39.90 -2.57
C MET A 1 10.26 38.39 -2.55
N GLN A 2 9.19 37.66 -2.87
CA GLN A 2 9.06 36.75 -4.04
C GLN A 2 9.96 35.49 -3.96
N LYS A 3 9.38 34.30 -3.73
CA LYS A 3 8.96 33.26 -4.73
C LYS A 3 10.20 32.49 -5.29
N LEU A 4 10.28 31.17 -5.48
CA LEU A 4 9.31 30.08 -5.71
C LEU A 4 10.07 28.70 -5.71
N THR A 5 9.40 27.61 -5.30
CA THR A 5 9.39 26.17 -5.76
C THR A 5 10.63 25.26 -5.96
N PHE A 6 10.34 23.96 -5.74
CA PHE A 6 11.01 22.67 -6.11
C PHE A 6 12.21 22.28 -5.22
N LEU A 7 12.22 21.11 -4.57
CA LEU A 7 12.31 19.81 -5.24
C LEU A 7 11.69 18.68 -4.38
N PHE A 8 10.70 18.04 -5.00
CA PHE A 8 10.05 16.78 -4.65
C PHE A 8 10.80 15.73 -5.49
N ALA A 9 11.56 14.80 -4.89
CA ALA A 9 12.05 13.52 -5.47
C ALA A 9 13.27 13.02 -4.70
N PHE A 10 13.10 12.04 -3.78
CA PHE A 10 14.11 10.99 -3.54
C PHE A 10 13.62 9.86 -2.60
N LEU A 11 12.38 9.39 -2.73
CA LEU A 11 11.87 8.24 -1.95
C LEU A 11 11.19 7.16 -2.82
N LEU A 12 11.43 7.21 -4.13
CA LEU A 12 11.22 6.10 -5.04
C LEU A 12 12.59 5.71 -5.57
N PHE A 13 13.30 4.79 -4.88
CA PHE A 13 14.40 3.95 -5.38
C PHE A 13 15.05 3.22 -4.19
N LEU A 14 14.33 2.28 -3.59
CA LEU A 14 14.91 1.12 -2.89
C LEU A 14 13.95 -0.07 -3.04
N SER A 15 13.70 -0.42 -4.29
CA SER A 15 13.20 -1.73 -4.73
C SER A 15 14.24 -2.28 -5.70
N SER A 16 15.44 -2.60 -5.19
CA SER A 16 16.48 -3.36 -5.89
C SER A 16 17.67 -3.58 -4.96
N CYS A 17 17.64 -4.65 -4.17
CA CYS A 17 18.83 -5.38 -3.70
C CYS A 17 18.36 -6.70 -3.07
N SER A 18 17.98 -7.63 -3.93
CA SER A 18 18.12 -9.06 -3.67
C SER A 18 19.53 -9.45 -4.08
N GLU A 19 20.49 -9.43 -3.17
CA GLU A 19 21.75 -10.15 -3.34
C GLU A 19 22.36 -10.42 -1.96
N GLU A 20 22.50 -11.70 -1.62
CA GLU A 20 23.25 -12.17 -0.46
C GLU A 20 24.71 -11.76 -0.63
N MET A 21 25.18 -10.78 0.13
CA MET A 21 26.58 -10.38 0.11
C MET A 21 27.36 -11.19 1.17
N THR A 22 27.98 -12.29 0.75
CA THR A 22 28.95 -13.04 1.56
C THR A 22 30.32 -12.36 1.45
N ILE A 23 30.89 -11.90 2.57
CA ILE A 23 32.29 -11.44 2.62
C ILE A 23 33.07 -12.42 3.51
N GLN A 24 34.00 -13.16 2.92
CA GLN A 24 35.01 -13.94 3.64
C GLN A 24 36.11 -13.01 4.16
N ASP A 25 36.51 -13.18 5.43
CA ASP A 25 37.74 -12.59 5.97
C ASP A 25 38.85 -13.63 6.04
N SER A 26 40.08 -13.22 5.68
CA SER A 26 41.27 -14.03 5.70
C SER A 26 42.31 -13.46 6.68
N THR A 27 42.60 -14.28 7.70
CA THR A 27 43.90 -14.44 8.40
C THR A 27 44.36 -13.43 9.47
N SER A 28 44.17 -13.85 10.73
CA SER A 28 45.17 -14.06 11.83
C SER A 28 46.12 -12.92 12.27
N ASN A 29 46.21 -12.60 13.57
CA ASN A 29 46.97 -13.34 14.61
C ASN A 29 46.98 -12.65 16.01
N ASN A 30 46.78 -13.48 17.06
CA ASN A 30 47.00 -13.36 18.51
C ASN A 30 47.69 -12.12 19.14
N THR A 31 47.12 -11.60 20.26
CA THR A 31 47.49 -11.91 21.67
C THR A 31 46.51 -11.24 22.65
N ILE A 32 46.13 -11.95 23.72
CA ILE A 32 45.16 -11.51 24.75
C ILE A 32 45.92 -10.90 25.94
N GLU A 33 45.71 -9.61 26.20
CA GLU A 33 45.94 -8.98 27.50
C GLU A 33 44.76 -8.07 27.88
N ASN A 34 44.21 -8.35 29.07
CA ASN A 34 43.41 -7.53 29.98
C ASN A 34 42.36 -6.53 29.45
N VAL A 35 41.11 -6.95 29.67
CA VAL A 35 39.82 -6.26 29.68
C VAL A 35 39.86 -4.75 29.94
N THR A 36 39.51 -4.01 28.89
CA THR A 36 38.61 -2.84 28.95
C THR A 36 37.46 -3.13 27.99
N PRO A 37 36.19 -2.76 28.27
CA PRO A 37 35.13 -2.85 27.28
C PRO A 37 35.44 -1.81 26.18
N SER A 38 36.18 -2.24 25.17
CA SER A 38 36.33 -1.49 23.93
C SER A 38 34.99 -1.53 23.21
N THR A 39 34.25 -0.44 23.34
CA THR A 39 33.10 -0.11 22.50
C THR A 39 33.57 0.18 21.08
N THR A 40 33.98 -0.83 20.33
CA THR A 40 34.33 -0.65 18.92
C THR A 40 33.08 -0.71 18.07
N ILE A 41 32.41 0.45 17.96
CA ILE A 41 31.39 0.72 16.94
C ILE A 41 32.09 0.76 15.58
N HIS A 42 31.51 0.09 14.57
CA HIS A 42 32.12 0.00 13.24
C HIS A 42 32.42 1.40 12.64
N PRO A 43 33.62 1.64 12.06
CA PRO A 43 34.06 2.97 11.61
C PRO A 43 33.15 3.67 10.59
N SER A 44 32.36 2.91 9.82
CA SER A 44 31.37 3.45 8.87
C SER A 44 30.13 4.05 9.54
N ILE A 45 29.82 3.65 10.78
CA ILE A 45 28.67 4.16 11.55
C ILE A 45 29.05 5.45 12.27
N THR A 46 30.24 5.50 12.89
CA THR A 46 30.74 6.68 13.63
C THR A 46 31.17 7.83 12.73
N SER A 47 31.46 7.58 11.46
CA SER A 47 31.79 8.61 10.45
C SER A 47 30.57 9.23 9.78
N SER A 48 29.36 8.73 10.06
CA SER A 48 28.15 9.19 9.41
C SER A 48 27.58 10.46 10.06
N SER A 49 27.10 11.39 9.22
CA SER A 49 26.48 12.64 9.68
C SER A 49 25.18 12.41 10.47
N TRP A 50 24.50 11.29 10.21
CA TRP A 50 23.29 10.90 10.93
C TRP A 50 23.58 10.39 12.35
N TRP A 51 24.64 9.60 12.57
CA TRP A 51 25.01 9.08 13.90
C TRP A 51 25.52 10.19 14.83
N ASN A 52 26.31 11.12 14.28
CA ASN A 52 26.86 12.24 15.03
C ASN A 52 25.82 13.33 15.36
N GLY A 53 24.66 13.30 14.71
CA GLY A 53 23.52 14.19 14.98
C GLY A 53 22.59 13.70 16.10
N LEU A 54 22.80 12.50 16.66
CA LEU A 54 21.91 11.92 17.67
C LEU A 54 22.29 12.36 19.10
N PRO A 55 21.30 12.69 19.96
CA PRO A 55 21.54 12.91 21.39
C PRO A 55 22.19 11.69 22.04
N GLU A 56 23.08 11.89 23.01
CA GLU A 56 23.89 10.83 23.63
C GLU A 56 23.07 9.64 24.17
N PHE A 57 21.93 9.92 24.80
CA PHE A 57 20.98 8.91 25.26
C PHE A 57 20.38 8.05 24.12
N THR A 58 20.23 8.61 22.93
CA THR A 58 19.71 7.91 21.73
C THR A 58 20.75 6.98 21.11
N ARG A 59 22.04 7.32 21.25
CA ARG A 59 23.15 6.45 20.83
C ARG A 59 23.27 5.23 21.77
N ALA A 60 23.00 5.41 23.05
CA ALA A 60 22.97 4.33 24.04
C ALA A 60 21.80 3.33 23.86
N LEU A 61 20.70 3.75 23.20
CA LEU A 61 19.55 2.88 22.88
C LEU A 61 19.78 1.97 21.66
N HIS A 62 20.72 2.30 20.77
CA HIS A 62 20.94 1.61 19.49
C HIS A 62 22.11 0.62 19.48
N THR A 63 22.82 0.42 20.59
CA THR A 63 23.91 -0.56 20.68
C THR A 63 23.36 -1.98 20.74
N VAL A 64 23.37 -2.71 19.62
CA VAL A 64 23.15 -4.16 19.59
C VAL A 64 24.46 -4.84 19.98
N GLU A 65 24.50 -5.53 21.12
CA GLU A 65 25.61 -6.43 21.46
C GLU A 65 25.38 -7.75 20.72
N LEU A 66 26.21 -8.02 19.71
CA LEU A 66 26.32 -9.35 19.13
C LEU A 66 27.21 -10.18 20.05
N THR A 67 26.71 -11.31 20.53
CA THR A 67 27.56 -12.30 21.19
C THR A 67 28.53 -12.89 20.17
N SER A 68 29.69 -13.34 20.62
CA SER A 68 30.82 -13.84 19.79
C SER A 68 30.49 -15.06 18.91
N GLU A 69 29.23 -15.49 18.85
CA GLU A 69 28.77 -16.67 18.11
C GLU A 69 27.86 -16.35 16.91
N LYS A 70 27.40 -15.09 16.72
CA LYS A 70 26.59 -14.68 15.56
C LYS A 70 27.34 -13.69 14.67
N GLU A 71 27.73 -14.14 13.48
CA GLU A 71 28.40 -13.32 12.45
C GLU A 71 27.44 -12.47 11.59
N SER A 72 26.13 -12.72 11.64
CA SER A 72 25.13 -11.88 10.94
C SER A 72 23.78 -11.89 11.67
N ILE A 73 22.99 -10.83 11.43
CA ILE A 73 21.62 -10.70 11.92
C ILE A 73 20.69 -10.42 10.73
N THR A 74 19.61 -11.18 10.61
CA THR A 74 18.60 -10.95 9.57
C THR A 74 17.78 -9.69 9.88
N PHE A 75 17.17 -9.08 8.87
CA PHE A 75 16.28 -7.92 9.07
C PHE A 75 15.14 -8.24 10.05
N LYS A 76 14.58 -9.45 9.99
CA LYS A 76 13.53 -9.92 10.89
C LYS A 76 14.01 -10.02 12.35
N GLU A 77 15.22 -10.52 12.57
CA GLU A 77 15.83 -10.56 13.90
C GLU A 77 16.16 -9.16 14.42
N LEU A 78 16.61 -8.24 13.56
CA LEU A 78 16.83 -6.84 13.93
C LEU A 78 15.53 -6.16 14.38
N GLN A 79 14.41 -6.41 13.67
CA GLN A 79 13.10 -5.91 14.07
C GLN A 79 12.63 -6.51 15.41
N ASN A 80 12.93 -7.79 15.67
CA ASN A 80 12.62 -8.43 16.95
C ASN A 80 13.44 -7.86 18.11
N ILE A 81 14.75 -7.62 17.93
CA ILE A 81 15.59 -6.98 18.96
C ILE A 81 15.13 -5.54 19.22
N LYS A 82 14.77 -4.80 18.17
CA LYS A 82 14.19 -3.46 18.30
C LYS A 82 12.88 -3.52 19.11
N ARG A 83 12.03 -4.52 18.87
CA ARG A 83 10.78 -4.78 19.59
C ARG A 83 11.03 -5.06 21.08
N GLU A 84 11.94 -5.97 21.41
CA GLU A 84 12.29 -6.35 22.79
C GLU A 84 12.86 -5.18 23.61
N LYS A 85 13.71 -4.34 22.99
CA LYS A 85 14.28 -3.17 23.66
C LYS A 85 13.25 -2.06 23.88
N ILE A 86 12.32 -1.87 22.94
CA ILE A 86 11.18 -0.95 23.12
C ILE A 86 10.28 -1.43 24.25
N GLU A 87 10.09 -2.75 24.39
CA GLU A 87 9.31 -3.38 25.46
C GLU A 87 9.95 -3.21 26.84
N ALA A 88 11.27 -3.36 26.95
CA ALA A 88 12.03 -3.09 28.18
C ALA A 88 11.93 -1.62 28.62
N VAL A 89 12.03 -0.67 27.68
CA VAL A 89 11.87 0.77 27.96
C VAL A 89 10.43 1.11 28.38
N ARG A 90 9.42 0.43 27.83
CA ARG A 90 8.01 0.61 28.18
C ARG A 90 7.70 0.09 29.58
N ASN A 91 8.22 -1.08 29.95
CA ASN A 91 8.07 -1.64 31.30
C ASN A 91 8.73 -0.76 32.38
N LEU A 92 9.81 -0.06 32.02
CA LEU A 92 10.50 0.87 32.92
C LEU A 92 9.81 2.24 33.05
N THR A 93 9.03 2.66 32.05
CA THR A 93 8.44 4.01 32.02
C THR A 93 6.94 4.05 32.36
N GLY A 94 6.28 2.89 32.52
CA GLY A 94 4.85 2.81 32.84
C GLY A 94 3.94 3.49 31.80
N ASN A 95 4.48 3.83 30.64
CA ASN A 95 3.87 4.75 29.70
C ASN A 95 3.06 3.96 28.68
N VAL A 96 1.83 3.60 29.05
CA VAL A 96 0.79 3.20 28.10
C VAL A 96 0.52 4.42 27.24
N ARG A 97 1.06 4.46 26.01
CA ARG A 97 0.49 5.37 25.00
C ARG A 97 -0.94 4.87 24.77
N GLY A 98 -1.88 5.46 25.49
CA GLY A 98 -3.28 5.41 25.11
C GLY A 98 -3.48 6.08 23.75
N PRO A 99 -4.68 5.95 23.17
CA PRO A 99 -4.99 6.42 21.83
C PRO A 99 -4.56 7.88 21.66
N LYS A 100 -3.78 8.17 20.61
CA LYS A 100 -3.46 9.55 20.24
C LYS A 100 -4.70 10.19 19.62
N VAL A 101 -5.60 10.62 20.49
CA VAL A 101 -6.71 11.48 20.13
C VAL A 101 -6.27 12.92 20.36
N SER A 102 -6.53 13.81 19.39
CA SER A 102 -6.60 15.25 19.68
C SER A 102 -7.56 15.49 20.86
N PRO A 103 -7.29 16.45 21.77
CA PRO A 103 -7.97 16.50 23.06
C PRO A 103 -9.48 16.78 22.91
N GLY A 104 -10.33 15.81 23.24
CA GLY A 104 -11.76 16.00 23.41
C GLY A 104 -12.62 14.86 22.88
N TYR A 105 -12.89 13.84 23.70
CA TYR A 105 -14.10 13.05 23.51
C TYR A 105 -15.09 13.28 24.65
N PRO A 106 -15.98 14.27 24.47
CA PRO A 106 -17.34 14.13 24.97
C PRO A 106 -18.41 14.64 23.98
N THR A 107 -18.91 13.74 23.14
CA THR A 107 -20.23 13.71 22.46
C THR A 107 -20.49 12.22 22.08
N PRO A 108 -21.70 11.76 21.67
CA PRO A 108 -21.92 10.32 21.46
C PRO A 108 -21.07 9.66 20.37
N ASN A 109 -20.27 10.42 19.60
CA ASN A 109 -19.36 9.95 18.57
C ASN A 109 -18.10 10.85 18.49
N PRO A 110 -16.95 10.30 18.08
CA PRO A 110 -15.74 11.05 17.79
C PRO A 110 -15.91 12.22 16.83
N GLU A 111 -15.59 13.43 17.30
CA GLU A 111 -15.28 14.56 16.41
C GLU A 111 -13.79 14.51 16.01
N GLY A 112 -13.52 14.58 14.70
CA GLY A 112 -12.16 14.58 14.14
C GLY A 112 -11.60 13.19 13.89
N ASP A 113 -10.28 13.13 13.82
CA ASP A 113 -9.53 11.96 13.37
C ASP A 113 -9.23 10.98 14.50
N VAL A 114 -9.28 9.68 14.20
CA VAL A 114 -8.98 8.57 15.10
C VAL A 114 -7.78 7.81 14.57
N THR A 115 -6.77 7.60 15.43
CA THR A 115 -5.65 6.70 15.15
C THR A 115 -5.57 5.63 16.24
N LEU A 116 -5.61 4.36 15.83
CA LEU A 116 -5.49 3.18 16.68
C LEU A 116 -4.18 2.48 16.33
N THR A 117 -3.28 2.38 17.32
CA THR A 117 -1.91 1.89 17.10
C THR A 117 -1.62 0.57 17.78
N SER A 118 -2.58 0.01 18.50
CA SER A 118 -2.41 -1.21 19.29
C SER A 118 -3.74 -1.94 19.45
N GLN A 119 -3.71 -3.24 19.78
CA GLN A 119 -4.94 -3.97 20.10
C GLN A 119 -5.66 -3.33 21.29
N ALA A 120 -4.91 -2.88 22.30
CA ALA A 120 -5.47 -2.14 23.42
C ALA A 120 -6.22 -0.87 23.00
N ASP A 121 -5.72 -0.12 21.99
CA ASP A 121 -6.43 1.04 21.44
C ASP A 121 -7.75 0.63 20.78
N VAL A 122 -7.75 -0.46 20.01
CA VAL A 122 -8.95 -0.99 19.33
C VAL A 122 -10.00 -1.44 20.33
N ASP A 123 -9.60 -2.17 21.37
CA ASP A 123 -10.47 -2.65 22.45
C ASP A 123 -11.06 -1.47 23.23
N ALA A 124 -10.21 -0.50 23.60
CA ALA A 124 -10.64 0.70 24.31
C ALA A 124 -11.62 1.53 23.49
N PHE A 125 -11.35 1.73 22.20
CA PHE A 125 -12.26 2.43 21.29
C PHE A 125 -13.60 1.70 21.15
N GLY A 126 -13.56 0.38 20.96
CA GLY A 126 -14.75 -0.45 20.81
C GLY A 126 -15.67 -0.46 22.04
N ALA A 127 -15.10 -0.32 23.25
CA ALA A 127 -15.86 -0.24 24.49
C ALA A 127 -16.85 0.95 24.53
N PHE A 128 -16.54 2.04 23.83
CA PHE A 128 -17.42 3.21 23.70
C PHE A 128 -18.59 2.99 22.73
N LYS A 129 -18.52 1.97 21.87
CA LYS A 129 -19.58 1.61 20.90
C LYS A 129 -19.96 2.76 19.97
N PHE A 130 -18.97 3.58 19.59
CA PHE A 130 -19.13 4.68 18.65
C PHE A 130 -19.69 4.17 17.32
N LYS A 131 -20.57 4.97 16.71
CA LYS A 131 -21.23 4.65 15.45
C LYS A 131 -20.65 5.43 14.28
N GLU A 132 -19.95 6.52 14.55
CA GLU A 132 -19.44 7.44 13.53
C GLU A 132 -18.11 8.02 13.98
N ILE A 133 -17.23 8.27 13.02
CA ILE A 133 -16.04 9.10 13.16
C ILE A 133 -16.18 10.21 12.12
N THR A 134 -16.14 11.49 12.53
CA THR A 134 -16.34 12.58 11.57
C THR A 134 -15.09 12.90 10.73
N GLY A 135 -13.91 12.50 11.21
CA GLY A 135 -12.64 12.56 10.47
C GLY A 135 -12.23 11.22 9.84
N PHE A 136 -10.93 10.94 9.81
CA PHE A 136 -10.41 9.65 9.35
C PHE A 136 -10.31 8.61 10.48
N LEU A 137 -10.27 7.33 10.10
CA LEU A 137 -9.86 6.21 10.94
C LEU A 137 -8.57 5.62 10.37
N ASN A 138 -7.49 5.68 11.15
CA ASN A 138 -6.20 5.05 10.84
C ASN A 138 -5.93 3.93 11.85
N ILE A 139 -5.92 2.69 11.38
CA ILE A 139 -5.56 1.50 12.14
C ILE A 139 -4.16 1.10 11.65
N ASP A 140 -3.13 1.34 12.46
CA ASP A 140 -1.74 1.16 12.03
C ASP A 140 -0.85 0.71 13.19
N ASP A 141 -0.40 -0.54 13.15
CA ASP A 141 0.46 -1.15 14.17
C ASP A 141 1.93 -1.28 13.74
N THR A 142 2.35 -0.65 12.63
CA THR A 142 3.68 -0.82 12.02
C THR A 142 4.85 -0.63 13.00
N ASP A 143 4.70 0.28 13.96
CA ASP A 143 5.71 0.58 15.00
C ASP A 143 5.28 0.13 16.42
N SER A 144 4.24 -0.69 16.52
CA SER A 144 3.67 -1.14 17.79
C SER A 144 4.16 -2.54 18.18
N PRO A 145 4.54 -2.76 19.45
CA PRO A 145 4.81 -4.10 19.97
C PRO A 145 3.52 -4.83 20.39
N ASP A 146 2.36 -4.17 20.35
CA ASP A 146 1.04 -4.78 20.56
C ASP A 146 0.31 -4.83 19.21
N PRO A 147 0.52 -5.90 18.41
CA PRO A 147 -0.03 -6.00 17.07
C PRO A 147 -1.56 -6.07 17.10
N ILE A 148 -2.20 -5.44 16.11
CA ILE A 148 -3.65 -5.46 15.98
C ILE A 148 -4.04 -6.75 15.25
N CYS A 149 -4.72 -7.64 15.96
CA CYS A 149 -5.14 -8.95 15.47
C CYS A 149 -6.67 -9.11 15.38
N ASP A 150 -7.42 -8.33 16.16
CA ASP A 150 -8.88 -8.40 16.23
C ASP A 150 -9.53 -7.03 16.02
N LEU A 151 -10.34 -6.92 14.95
CA LEU A 151 -11.13 -5.72 14.65
C LEU A 151 -12.58 -5.82 15.17
N SER A 152 -13.01 -6.94 15.75
CA SER A 152 -14.37 -7.14 16.27
C SER A 152 -14.87 -6.05 17.23
N PRO A 153 -14.03 -5.38 18.04
CA PRO A 153 -14.47 -4.25 18.87
C PRO A 153 -15.04 -3.08 18.05
N LEU A 154 -14.65 -2.93 16.78
CA LEU A 154 -15.10 -1.86 15.88
C LEU A 154 -16.47 -2.13 15.24
N SER A 155 -17.11 -3.27 15.53
CA SER A 155 -18.36 -3.75 14.91
C SER A 155 -19.61 -2.87 15.10
N LYS A 156 -19.50 -1.75 15.82
CA LYS A 156 -20.56 -0.75 15.98
C LYS A 156 -20.41 0.43 15.03
N LEU A 157 -19.23 0.64 14.46
CA LEU A 157 -18.93 1.73 13.56
C LEU A 157 -19.70 1.57 12.25
N LYS A 158 -20.34 2.66 11.82
CA LYS A 158 -21.18 2.71 10.63
C LYS A 158 -20.69 3.73 9.62
N GLU A 159 -20.00 4.78 10.04
CA GLU A 159 -19.57 5.86 9.16
C GLU A 159 -18.16 6.32 9.51
N VAL A 160 -17.33 6.54 8.48
CA VAL A 160 -16.03 7.20 8.59
C VAL A 160 -16.05 8.42 7.68
N GLY A 161 -15.81 9.59 8.26
CA GLY A 161 -16.05 10.85 7.59
C GLY A 161 -15.13 11.09 6.40
N SER A 162 -13.86 10.72 6.53
CA SER A 162 -12.83 10.91 5.49
C SER A 162 -12.17 9.59 5.07
N TYR A 163 -11.00 9.24 5.61
CA TYR A 163 -10.20 8.10 5.17
C TYR A 163 -10.37 6.90 6.11
N LEU A 164 -10.33 5.69 5.56
CA LEU A 164 -10.22 4.43 6.28
C LEU A 164 -8.89 3.78 5.87
N ILE A 165 -7.92 3.77 6.78
CA ILE A 165 -6.61 3.14 6.57
C ILE A 165 -6.49 1.97 7.53
N ILE A 166 -6.16 0.80 7.00
CA ILE A 166 -5.98 -0.44 7.75
C ILE A 166 -4.62 -1.02 7.36
N SER A 167 -3.64 -0.83 8.24
CA SER A 167 -2.27 -1.31 8.14
C SER A 167 -1.94 -2.11 9.39
N ALA A 168 -2.57 -3.28 9.53
CA ALA A 168 -2.45 -4.13 10.70
C ALA A 168 -1.72 -5.42 10.37
N SER A 169 -0.67 -5.71 11.14
CA SER A 169 0.29 -6.79 10.88
C SER A 169 -0.26 -8.19 11.11
N CYS A 170 -1.31 -8.33 11.93
CA CYS A 170 -1.77 -9.62 12.43
C CYS A 170 -3.21 -9.98 11.99
N VAL A 171 -4.03 -9.01 11.55
CA VAL A 171 -5.42 -9.27 11.16
C VAL A 171 -5.52 -10.27 10.00
N THR A 172 -6.43 -11.23 10.13
CA THR A 172 -6.70 -12.24 9.08
C THR A 172 -8.00 -11.96 8.31
N ASN A 173 -8.86 -11.09 8.83
CA ASN A 173 -10.08 -10.62 8.17
C ASN A 173 -10.43 -9.20 8.64
N LEU A 174 -11.41 -8.60 7.96
CA LEU A 174 -11.89 -7.24 8.23
C LEU A 174 -13.30 -7.21 8.82
N ASP A 175 -13.82 -8.30 9.38
CA ASP A 175 -15.25 -8.46 9.72
C ASP A 175 -15.77 -7.46 10.76
N GLY A 176 -14.87 -6.98 11.62
CA GLY A 176 -15.13 -5.87 12.54
C GLY A 176 -15.60 -4.58 11.86
N LEU A 177 -15.31 -4.41 10.57
CA LEU A 177 -15.64 -3.22 9.76
C LEU A 177 -16.90 -3.39 8.91
N SER A 178 -17.55 -4.56 8.94
CA SER A 178 -18.71 -4.94 8.10
C SER A 178 -19.93 -4.01 8.17
N LYS A 179 -20.02 -3.22 9.24
CA LYS A 179 -21.12 -2.27 9.45
C LYS A 179 -20.87 -0.89 8.87
N ILE A 180 -19.65 -0.57 8.46
CA ILE A 180 -19.33 0.71 7.80
C ILE A 180 -20.09 0.78 6.48
N LYS A 181 -20.84 1.88 6.28
CA LYS A 181 -21.70 2.14 5.13
C LYS A 181 -21.17 3.26 4.25
N SER A 182 -20.46 4.23 4.80
CA SER A 182 -19.75 5.22 4.01
C SER A 182 -18.37 5.58 4.54
N VAL A 183 -17.49 5.91 3.60
CA VAL A 183 -16.15 6.45 3.81
C VAL A 183 -16.03 7.71 2.95
N GLY A 184 -15.72 8.87 3.54
CA GLY A 184 -15.58 10.11 2.77
C GLY A 184 -16.88 10.90 2.56
N LYS A 185 -18.00 10.49 3.19
CA LYS A 185 -19.28 11.21 3.06
C LYS A 185 -19.27 12.57 3.76
N LEU A 186 -18.50 12.69 4.85
CA LEU A 186 -18.45 13.90 5.69
C LEU A 186 -17.20 14.75 5.41
N GLY A 187 -16.19 14.19 4.74
CA GLY A 187 -14.94 14.83 4.37
C GLY A 187 -14.87 15.22 2.89
N PRO A 188 -13.84 15.99 2.49
CA PRO A 188 -13.69 16.47 1.11
C PRO A 188 -13.35 15.35 0.11
N PHE A 189 -12.76 14.24 0.57
CA PHE A 189 -12.37 13.08 -0.24
C PHE A 189 -12.43 11.79 0.60
N GLY A 190 -12.90 10.70 0.01
CA GLY A 190 -12.89 9.35 0.60
C GLY A 190 -11.66 8.57 0.14
N TYR A 191 -11.06 7.81 1.05
CA TYR A 191 -9.90 6.96 0.74
C TYR A 191 -10.00 5.68 1.55
N ILE A 192 -9.90 4.54 0.90
CA ILE A 192 -9.76 3.25 1.57
C ILE A 192 -8.38 2.71 1.26
N ALA A 193 -7.59 2.44 2.30
CA ALA A 193 -6.33 1.72 2.19
C ALA A 193 -6.35 0.45 3.02
N VAL A 194 -6.00 -0.67 2.40
CA VAL A 194 -5.79 -1.95 3.09
C VAL A 194 -4.39 -2.45 2.77
N ARG A 195 -3.60 -2.62 3.82
CA ARG A 195 -2.24 -3.17 3.83
C ARG A 195 -2.08 -4.14 5.00
N CYS A 196 -2.62 -5.34 4.84
CA CYS A 196 -2.58 -6.39 5.86
C CYS A 196 -1.99 -7.64 5.23
N GLU A 197 -0.82 -8.08 5.68
CA GLU A 197 -0.13 -9.20 5.02
C GLU A 197 -0.86 -10.54 5.22
N ASN A 198 -1.64 -10.69 6.29
CA ASN A 198 -2.30 -11.94 6.66
C ASN A 198 -3.77 -12.06 6.21
N VAL A 199 -4.35 -11.04 5.56
CA VAL A 199 -5.73 -11.15 5.07
C VAL A 199 -5.78 -11.98 3.79
N THR A 200 -6.73 -12.92 3.72
CA THR A 200 -6.96 -13.75 2.53
C THR A 200 -8.09 -13.22 1.65
N ASP A 201 -8.97 -12.41 2.24
CA ASP A 201 -10.05 -11.68 1.59
C ASP A 201 -10.31 -10.35 2.32
N ILE A 202 -11.06 -9.46 1.66
CA ILE A 202 -11.44 -8.15 2.19
C ILE A 202 -12.96 -7.98 2.26
N ASN A 203 -13.74 -9.06 2.36
CA ASN A 203 -15.21 -8.98 2.38
C ASN A 203 -15.76 -8.23 3.61
N GLY A 204 -14.96 -8.08 4.67
CA GLY A 204 -15.31 -7.26 5.82
C GLY A 204 -15.60 -5.79 5.50
N ILE A 205 -15.21 -5.27 4.32
CA ILE A 205 -15.61 -3.93 3.86
C ILE A 205 -16.75 -3.91 2.82
N SER A 206 -17.34 -5.08 2.50
CA SER A 206 -18.48 -5.21 1.56
C SER A 206 -19.74 -4.43 1.97
N GLY A 207 -19.81 -4.00 3.24
CA GLY A 207 -20.88 -3.17 3.75
C GLY A 207 -20.92 -1.75 3.18
N ILE A 208 -19.81 -1.27 2.62
CA ILE A 208 -19.62 0.10 2.15
C ILE A 208 -20.43 0.33 0.88
N LYS A 209 -21.28 1.36 0.93
CA LYS A 209 -22.14 1.81 -0.17
C LYS A 209 -21.67 3.11 -0.80
N THR A 210 -20.91 3.91 -0.06
CA THR A 210 -20.48 5.23 -0.52
C THR A 210 -19.00 5.43 -0.24
N ILE A 211 -18.24 5.76 -1.28
CA ILE A 211 -16.85 6.20 -1.21
C ILE A 211 -16.66 7.34 -2.19
N THR A 212 -16.02 8.44 -1.77
CA THR A 212 -15.93 9.68 -2.56
C THR A 212 -14.53 9.94 -3.15
N GLY A 213 -13.70 8.89 -3.32
CA GLY A 213 -12.34 9.09 -3.84
C GLY A 213 -11.64 7.82 -4.29
N SER A 214 -10.62 7.36 -3.57
CA SER A 214 -9.65 6.37 -4.06
C SER A 214 -9.64 5.07 -3.26
N ILE A 215 -9.25 3.98 -3.92
CA ILE A 215 -9.04 2.67 -3.31
C ILE A 215 -7.60 2.25 -3.53
N ASN A 216 -6.91 1.94 -2.43
CA ASN A 216 -5.55 1.41 -2.40
C ASN A 216 -5.52 0.08 -1.63
N ILE A 217 -5.57 -1.05 -2.34
CA ILE A 217 -5.38 -2.38 -1.74
C ILE A 217 -3.96 -2.80 -2.09
N ILE A 218 -3.04 -2.63 -1.15
CA ILE A 218 -1.61 -2.77 -1.42
C ILE A 218 -0.91 -3.70 -0.45
N ASN A 219 0.04 -4.48 -0.97
CA ASN A 219 0.90 -5.37 -0.17
C ASN A 219 0.11 -6.33 0.73
N ASN A 220 -1.02 -6.86 0.24
CA ASN A 220 -1.76 -7.92 0.92
C ASN A 220 -1.33 -9.25 0.32
N ILE A 221 -0.17 -9.75 0.75
CA ILE A 221 0.52 -10.86 0.08
C ILE A 221 -0.28 -12.17 0.05
N ASN A 222 -1.18 -12.38 1.02
CA ASN A 222 -2.04 -13.55 1.10
C ASN A 222 -3.45 -13.32 0.52
N LEU A 223 -3.76 -12.12 0.03
CA LEU A 223 -5.08 -11.78 -0.52
C LEU A 223 -5.27 -12.48 -1.87
N THR A 224 -6.26 -13.37 -1.93
CA THR A 224 -6.49 -14.19 -3.14
C THR A 224 -7.59 -13.64 -4.05
N SER A 225 -8.57 -12.93 -3.48
CA SER A 225 -9.72 -12.38 -4.17
C SER A 225 -10.23 -11.11 -3.49
N LEU A 226 -10.70 -10.15 -4.29
CA LEU A 226 -11.46 -8.99 -3.81
C LEU A 226 -12.92 -9.36 -3.42
N GLY A 227 -13.40 -10.51 -3.87
CA GLY A 227 -14.70 -11.08 -3.51
C GLY A 227 -15.86 -10.13 -3.83
N SER A 228 -16.62 -9.77 -2.80
CA SER A 228 -17.77 -8.84 -2.91
C SER A 228 -17.49 -7.47 -2.30
N ALA A 229 -16.24 -7.19 -1.93
CA ALA A 229 -15.86 -6.02 -1.14
C ALA A 229 -16.34 -4.69 -1.75
N PHE A 230 -16.37 -4.60 -3.08
CA PHE A 230 -16.75 -3.37 -3.78
C PHE A 230 -18.10 -3.46 -4.52
N SER A 231 -18.76 -4.62 -4.49
CA SER A 231 -20.01 -4.87 -5.24
C SER A 231 -21.16 -3.96 -4.82
N ASN A 232 -21.18 -3.54 -3.55
CA ASN A 232 -22.26 -2.76 -2.95
C ASN A 232 -22.06 -1.25 -3.02
N ILE A 233 -20.94 -0.78 -3.60
CA ILE A 233 -20.72 0.66 -3.75
C ILE A 233 -21.74 1.17 -4.79
N THR A 234 -22.51 2.17 -4.41
CA THR A 234 -23.60 2.71 -5.24
C THR A 234 -23.60 4.24 -5.32
N ALA A 235 -22.66 4.93 -4.70
CA ALA A 235 -22.54 6.39 -4.78
C ALA A 235 -21.10 6.84 -4.55
N VAL A 236 -20.64 7.76 -5.39
CA VAL A 236 -19.38 8.48 -5.26
C VAL A 236 -19.74 9.95 -5.28
N GLU A 237 -19.77 10.57 -4.10
CA GLU A 237 -19.85 12.02 -3.77
C GLU A 237 -20.95 12.40 -2.76
N SER A 238 -20.66 13.44 -1.98
CA SER A 238 -21.51 14.06 -0.95
C SER A 238 -22.57 15.02 -1.49
N GLY A 239 -22.93 14.95 -2.79
CA GLY A 239 -23.94 15.83 -3.38
C GLY A 239 -24.53 15.34 -4.70
N LYS A 240 -25.75 14.81 -4.65
CA LYS A 240 -26.71 14.68 -5.77
C LYS A 240 -26.23 13.98 -7.07
N THR A 241 -25.52 12.87 -6.98
CA THR A 241 -25.46 11.92 -8.10
C THR A 241 -26.14 10.62 -7.69
N THR A 242 -27.15 10.19 -8.46
CA THR A 242 -27.90 8.94 -8.27
C THR A 242 -27.22 7.75 -8.94
N ALA A 243 -25.95 7.89 -9.32
CA ALA A 243 -25.24 6.88 -10.07
C ALA A 243 -24.59 5.88 -9.10
N THR A 244 -24.90 4.61 -9.33
CA THR A 244 -24.19 3.40 -8.85
C THR A 244 -22.67 3.55 -8.95
N LEU A 245 -21.83 2.67 -8.37
CA LEU A 245 -20.37 2.76 -8.46
C LEU A 245 -19.90 3.09 -9.88
N THR A 246 -19.67 4.37 -10.16
CA THR A 246 -19.29 4.80 -11.51
C THR A 246 -17.82 5.08 -11.54
N SER A 247 -17.26 5.73 -10.52
CA SER A 247 -15.93 6.31 -10.62
C SER A 247 -15.08 6.19 -9.36
N PHE A 248 -13.80 5.86 -9.51
CA PHE A 248 -12.79 6.12 -8.48
C PHE A 248 -11.82 7.20 -8.96
N TYR A 249 -11.27 7.98 -8.04
CA TYR A 249 -10.24 8.93 -8.39
C TYR A 249 -8.93 8.22 -8.73
N VAL A 250 -8.48 7.31 -7.87
CA VAL A 250 -7.35 6.40 -8.10
C VAL A 250 -7.76 4.98 -7.70
N LEU A 251 -7.38 4.01 -8.52
CA LEU A 251 -7.46 2.59 -8.21
C LEU A 251 -6.04 2.02 -8.19
N ASN A 252 -5.59 1.59 -7.02
CA ASN A 252 -4.29 0.95 -6.83
C ASN A 252 -4.46 -0.42 -6.19
N MET A 253 -4.03 -1.45 -6.90
CA MET A 253 -4.08 -2.85 -6.49
C MET A 253 -2.69 -3.47 -6.54
N SER A 254 -1.68 -2.85 -5.94
CA SER A 254 -0.27 -3.27 -6.13
C SER A 254 0.28 -4.13 -4.99
N GLY A 255 1.11 -5.14 -5.29
CA GLY A 255 1.80 -5.98 -4.32
C GLY A 255 0.91 -7.07 -3.70
N ASN A 256 -0.20 -7.43 -4.34
CA ASN A 256 -1.06 -8.52 -3.87
C ASN A 256 -0.68 -9.80 -4.64
N ILE A 257 0.47 -10.37 -4.29
CA ILE A 257 1.11 -11.44 -5.07
C ILE A 257 0.24 -12.69 -5.27
N ALA A 258 -0.68 -12.98 -4.34
CA ALA A 258 -1.60 -14.12 -4.41
C ALA A 258 -2.96 -13.78 -5.08
N LEU A 259 -3.17 -12.52 -5.49
CA LEU A 259 -4.44 -12.06 -6.04
C LEU A 259 -4.69 -12.67 -7.42
N THR A 260 -5.76 -13.44 -7.53
CA THR A 260 -6.18 -14.09 -8.79
C THR A 260 -7.49 -13.55 -9.31
N ASP A 261 -8.30 -12.94 -8.44
CA ASP A 261 -9.67 -12.56 -8.75
C ASP A 261 -9.97 -11.11 -8.35
N LEU A 262 -10.39 -10.34 -9.36
CA LEU A 262 -10.80 -8.93 -9.24
C LEU A 262 -12.31 -8.76 -9.00
N GLY A 263 -12.96 -9.82 -8.50
CA GLY A 263 -14.35 -9.86 -8.10
C GLY A 263 -14.82 -8.60 -7.36
N GLY A 264 -16.06 -8.20 -7.65
CA GLY A 264 -16.69 -7.05 -7.01
C GLY A 264 -16.37 -5.69 -7.64
N LEU A 265 -15.42 -5.61 -8.59
CA LEU A 265 -15.17 -4.40 -9.40
C LEU A 265 -15.98 -4.35 -10.70
N GLY A 266 -16.84 -5.34 -10.98
CA GLY A 266 -17.58 -5.45 -12.24
C GLY A 266 -18.50 -4.27 -12.59
N ASN A 267 -18.94 -3.52 -11.57
CA ASN A 267 -19.77 -2.32 -11.75
C ASN A 267 -18.95 -1.04 -12.02
N LEU A 268 -17.63 -1.04 -11.80
CA LEU A 268 -16.79 0.15 -11.94
C LEU A 268 -16.74 0.59 -13.41
N THR A 269 -17.26 1.78 -13.70
CA THR A 269 -17.27 2.30 -15.09
C THR A 269 -16.08 3.18 -15.42
N LYS A 270 -15.44 3.80 -14.41
CA LYS A 270 -14.51 4.91 -14.59
C LYS A 270 -13.43 4.91 -13.51
N VAL A 271 -12.21 5.24 -13.91
CA VAL A 271 -11.15 5.70 -13.02
C VAL A 271 -10.73 7.09 -13.48
N GLU A 272 -11.04 8.14 -12.72
CA GLU A 272 -10.78 9.53 -13.10
C GLU A 272 -9.29 9.79 -13.36
N ARG A 273 -8.41 9.11 -12.62
CA ARG A 273 -6.97 9.27 -12.79
C ARG A 273 -6.22 7.98 -13.03
N ASN A 274 -5.67 7.41 -11.96
CA ASN A 274 -4.59 6.46 -12.06
C ASN A 274 -5.12 5.05 -11.84
N PHE A 275 -4.81 4.17 -12.78
CA PHE A 275 -5.09 2.75 -12.72
C PHE A 275 -3.76 2.02 -12.56
N LEU A 276 -3.50 1.51 -11.35
CA LEU A 276 -2.19 1.00 -10.93
C LEU A 276 -2.29 -0.46 -10.49
N PHE A 277 -1.70 -1.36 -11.28
CA PHE A 277 -1.69 -2.80 -11.07
C PHE A 277 -0.25 -3.30 -11.20
N SER A 278 0.44 -3.44 -10.08
CA SER A 278 1.83 -3.91 -10.11
C SER A 278 2.14 -4.94 -9.04
N GLY A 279 2.97 -5.94 -9.32
CA GLY A 279 3.34 -6.96 -8.33
C GLY A 279 2.17 -7.87 -7.92
N ASN A 280 1.27 -8.21 -8.85
CA ASN A 280 0.21 -9.20 -8.65
C ASN A 280 0.55 -10.48 -9.41
N ASP A 281 1.53 -11.22 -8.90
CA ASP A 281 2.15 -12.34 -9.61
C ASP A 281 1.18 -13.43 -10.04
N ALA A 282 0.10 -13.67 -9.29
CA ALA A 282 -0.91 -14.67 -9.59
C ALA A 282 -2.06 -14.18 -10.51
N LEU A 283 -2.14 -12.88 -10.80
CA LEU A 283 -3.22 -12.30 -11.60
C LEU A 283 -3.00 -12.63 -13.09
N THR A 284 -3.98 -13.27 -13.72
CA THR A 284 -3.88 -13.75 -15.12
C THR A 284 -4.46 -12.79 -16.15
N ASP A 285 -5.39 -11.95 -15.74
CA ASP A 285 -6.15 -11.06 -16.62
C ASP A 285 -6.76 -9.89 -15.85
N LEU A 286 -7.47 -9.02 -16.57
CA LEU A 286 -8.19 -7.87 -16.02
C LEU A 286 -9.73 -8.02 -16.18
N ASP A 287 -10.25 -9.22 -16.42
CA ASP A 287 -11.64 -9.42 -16.85
C ASP A 287 -12.68 -9.09 -15.77
N GLY A 288 -12.27 -8.97 -14.51
CA GLY A 288 -13.12 -8.46 -13.43
C GLY A 288 -13.67 -7.04 -13.67
N PHE A 289 -13.10 -6.26 -14.59
CA PHE A 289 -13.56 -4.91 -14.96
C PHE A 289 -14.64 -4.92 -16.06
N THR A 290 -15.76 -5.60 -15.83
CA THR A 290 -16.77 -5.80 -16.88
C THR A 290 -17.35 -4.50 -17.46
N ALA A 291 -17.53 -3.45 -16.65
CA ALA A 291 -18.15 -2.18 -17.06
C ALA A 291 -17.16 -1.02 -17.30
N LEU A 292 -15.86 -1.20 -17.02
CA LEU A 292 -14.86 -0.14 -17.11
C LEU A 292 -14.71 0.33 -18.55
N ASN A 293 -14.84 1.64 -18.79
CA ASN A 293 -14.75 2.25 -20.12
C ASN A 293 -13.97 3.57 -20.14
N PHE A 294 -13.45 4.02 -19.00
CA PHE A 294 -12.66 5.24 -18.93
C PHE A 294 -11.57 5.16 -17.86
N ILE A 295 -10.35 5.56 -18.25
CA ILE A 295 -9.24 5.86 -17.34
C ILE A 295 -8.70 7.23 -17.75
N GLY A 296 -8.67 8.21 -16.85
CA GLY A 296 -8.44 9.60 -17.27
C GLY A 296 -6.98 10.00 -17.39
N ASN A 297 -6.09 9.44 -16.58
CA ASN A 297 -4.75 10.00 -16.41
C ASN A 297 -3.61 9.07 -16.80
N PHE A 298 -3.39 8.01 -16.04
CA PHE A 298 -2.20 7.17 -16.16
C PHE A 298 -2.55 5.71 -15.91
N ILE A 299 -2.06 4.83 -16.76
CA ILE A 299 -2.19 3.38 -16.61
C ILE A 299 -0.80 2.82 -16.32
N SER A 300 -0.69 2.04 -15.23
CA SER A 300 0.51 1.30 -14.88
C SER A 300 0.15 -0.16 -14.67
N ILE A 301 0.71 -1.03 -15.50
CA ILE A 301 0.61 -2.48 -15.40
C ILE A 301 2.04 -3.03 -15.41
N ALA A 302 2.60 -3.30 -14.25
CA ALA A 302 4.02 -3.64 -14.14
C ALA A 302 4.28 -4.83 -13.23
N ASP A 303 5.25 -5.69 -13.54
CA ASP A 303 5.66 -6.76 -12.61
C ASP A 303 4.51 -7.71 -12.25
N ASN A 304 3.66 -8.11 -13.21
CA ASN A 304 2.62 -9.12 -12.99
C ASN A 304 3.02 -10.41 -13.72
N ALA A 305 3.70 -11.31 -13.01
CA ALA A 305 4.37 -12.47 -13.61
C ALA A 305 3.45 -13.38 -14.44
N SER A 306 2.21 -13.63 -13.98
CA SER A 306 1.24 -14.51 -14.65
C SER A 306 0.24 -13.80 -15.54
N LEU A 307 0.31 -12.47 -15.66
CA LEU A 307 -0.66 -11.70 -16.46
C LEU A 307 -0.49 -12.04 -17.94
N GLN A 308 -1.52 -12.64 -18.54
CA GLN A 308 -1.49 -13.15 -19.90
C GLN A 308 -2.15 -12.23 -20.90
N ASN A 309 -3.16 -11.47 -20.45
CA ASN A 309 -3.94 -10.61 -21.33
C ASN A 309 -4.31 -9.27 -20.67
N VAL A 310 -4.41 -8.23 -21.51
CA VAL A 310 -4.90 -6.89 -21.13
C VAL A 310 -6.00 -6.40 -22.08
N ASN A 311 -6.66 -7.32 -22.79
CA ASN A 311 -7.65 -6.99 -23.83
C ASN A 311 -8.88 -6.25 -23.31
N LYS A 312 -9.16 -6.37 -22.02
CA LYS A 312 -10.15 -5.55 -21.32
C LYS A 312 -9.93 -4.05 -21.51
N LEU A 313 -8.70 -3.60 -21.78
CA LEU A 313 -8.37 -2.19 -22.02
C LEU A 313 -8.69 -1.69 -23.44
N SER A 314 -9.14 -2.56 -24.37
CA SER A 314 -9.50 -2.17 -25.74
C SER A 314 -10.57 -1.07 -25.80
N VAL A 315 -11.41 -0.98 -24.78
CA VAL A 315 -12.46 0.04 -24.65
C VAL A 315 -11.94 1.41 -24.21
N ILE A 316 -10.69 1.50 -23.72
CA ILE A 316 -10.11 2.75 -23.24
C ILE A 316 -9.45 3.47 -24.41
N THR A 317 -9.97 4.65 -24.76
CA THR A 317 -9.55 5.36 -25.98
C THR A 317 -8.64 6.56 -25.73
N ASN A 318 -8.47 7.01 -24.50
CA ASN A 318 -7.62 8.16 -24.20
C ASN A 318 -7.16 8.15 -22.73
N ILE A 319 -5.93 8.61 -22.50
CA ILE A 319 -5.32 8.87 -21.19
C ILE A 319 -4.48 10.15 -21.29
N THR A 320 -4.43 10.94 -20.22
CA THR A 320 -3.81 12.28 -20.29
C THR A 320 -2.28 12.26 -20.20
N ASN A 321 -1.68 11.39 -19.38
CA ASN A 321 -0.27 11.49 -19.01
C ASN A 321 0.61 10.32 -19.41
N GLY A 322 0.05 9.12 -19.62
CA GLY A 322 0.87 8.01 -20.13
C GLY A 322 0.41 6.60 -19.78
N LEU A 323 1.10 5.65 -20.38
CA LEU A 323 0.91 4.21 -20.26
C LEU A 323 2.25 3.58 -19.91
N LEU A 324 2.30 2.83 -18.81
CA LEU A 324 3.42 1.98 -18.45
C LEU A 324 2.93 0.53 -18.43
N VAL A 325 3.43 -0.29 -19.35
CA VAL A 325 3.21 -1.74 -19.37
C VAL A 325 4.55 -2.43 -19.46
N GLN A 326 5.09 -2.87 -18.31
CA GLN A 326 6.43 -3.43 -18.28
C GLN A 326 6.59 -4.65 -17.40
N ASP A 327 7.58 -5.49 -17.68
CA ASP A 327 7.97 -6.59 -16.79
C ASP A 327 6.79 -7.55 -16.51
N ASN A 328 5.92 -7.78 -17.50
CA ASN A 328 4.85 -8.79 -17.45
C ASN A 328 5.23 -9.97 -18.38
N PRO A 329 6.10 -10.90 -17.94
CA PRO A 329 6.72 -11.89 -18.82
C PRO A 329 5.74 -12.87 -19.48
N SER A 330 4.54 -13.07 -18.92
CA SER A 330 3.49 -13.93 -19.51
C SER A 330 2.53 -13.17 -20.44
N LEU A 331 2.65 -11.85 -20.55
CA LEU A 331 1.71 -11.00 -21.28
C LEU A 331 1.95 -11.15 -22.78
N THR A 332 1.14 -11.97 -23.43
CA THR A 332 1.24 -12.28 -24.87
C THR A 332 0.06 -11.75 -25.67
N ASP A 333 -1.07 -11.47 -25.01
CA ASP A 333 -2.28 -10.94 -25.62
C ASP A 333 -2.52 -9.48 -25.19
N CYS A 334 -2.09 -8.54 -26.02
CA CYS A 334 -2.13 -7.12 -25.68
C CYS A 334 -2.61 -6.20 -26.81
N CYS A 335 -3.40 -6.74 -27.74
CA CYS A 335 -4.10 -5.92 -28.73
C CYS A 335 -5.01 -4.87 -28.07
N GLY A 336 -5.41 -5.09 -26.80
CA GLY A 336 -6.22 -4.14 -26.03
C GLY A 336 -5.57 -2.78 -25.81
N LEU A 337 -4.25 -2.68 -25.99
CA LEU A 337 -3.53 -1.41 -25.88
C LEU A 337 -3.57 -0.59 -27.17
N TYR A 338 -4.05 -1.15 -28.29
CA TYR A 338 -4.00 -0.49 -29.60
C TYR A 338 -4.65 0.89 -29.59
N ASN A 339 -5.82 1.05 -28.99
CA ASN A 339 -6.51 2.35 -28.97
C ASN A 339 -5.72 3.40 -28.19
N LEU A 340 -4.98 3.00 -27.15
CA LEU A 340 -4.09 3.88 -26.41
C LEU A 340 -2.81 4.25 -27.19
N LEU A 341 -2.47 3.51 -28.25
CA LEU A 341 -1.33 3.77 -29.14
C LEU A 341 -1.72 4.41 -30.49
N CYS A 342 -3.00 4.35 -30.86
CA CYS A 342 -3.48 4.73 -32.19
C CYS A 342 -4.75 5.64 -32.22
N SER A 343 -5.39 5.96 -31.08
CA SER A 343 -6.63 6.79 -31.03
C SER A 343 -6.55 8.08 -30.20
N ASN A 344 -6.66 9.24 -30.86
CA ASN A 344 -6.91 10.59 -30.31
C ASN A 344 -5.85 11.29 -29.38
N PRO A 345 -4.63 11.60 -29.86
CA PRO A 345 -3.95 11.00 -31.00
C PRO A 345 -2.62 10.39 -30.55
N PRO A 346 -2.61 9.15 -30.08
CA PRO A 346 -1.49 8.29 -30.30
C PRO A 346 -1.56 7.87 -31.79
N LEU A 347 -0.44 8.07 -32.50
CA LEU A 347 -0.38 8.21 -33.96
C LEU A 347 0.01 6.91 -34.69
N CYS A 348 0.09 5.79 -33.95
CA CYS A 348 0.79 4.58 -34.39
C CYS A 348 2.26 4.82 -34.83
N ASP A 349 2.86 5.97 -34.47
CA ASP A 349 4.25 6.31 -34.76
C ASP A 349 5.08 6.09 -33.48
N ILE A 350 5.98 5.10 -33.44
CA ILE A 350 6.93 4.98 -32.32
C ILE A 350 8.31 4.53 -32.83
N PRO A 351 9.36 5.32 -32.52
CA PRO A 351 10.47 4.72 -31.76
C PRO A 351 10.99 5.66 -30.64
N GLY A 352 10.62 5.37 -29.39
CA GLY A 352 11.24 5.91 -28.17
C GLY A 352 10.78 7.31 -27.74
N ALA A 353 10.07 7.40 -26.62
CA ALA A 353 9.79 8.65 -25.89
C ALA A 353 8.76 9.64 -26.48
N ALA A 354 7.56 9.17 -26.86
CA ALA A 354 6.40 9.98 -26.51
C ALA A 354 6.36 9.98 -24.97
N ALA A 355 6.74 11.10 -24.34
CA ALA A 355 7.01 11.23 -22.91
C ALA A 355 5.82 10.73 -22.06
N GLY A 356 5.82 9.43 -21.73
CA GLY A 356 4.75 8.79 -20.97
C GLY A 356 4.31 7.40 -21.44
N TYR A 357 4.65 6.94 -22.65
CA TYR A 357 4.26 5.59 -23.14
C TYR A 357 5.46 4.63 -23.16
N ILE A 358 5.43 3.61 -22.31
CA ILE A 358 6.48 2.64 -22.09
C ILE A 358 5.86 1.24 -22.16
N ILE A 359 6.29 0.44 -23.14
CA ILE A 359 5.91 -0.97 -23.29
C ILE A 359 7.19 -1.78 -23.51
N LEU A 360 7.68 -2.48 -22.47
CA LEU A 360 8.95 -3.19 -22.49
C LEU A 360 8.94 -4.43 -21.60
N ASN A 361 9.83 -5.40 -21.84
CA ASN A 361 9.98 -6.60 -21.00
C ASN A 361 8.66 -7.38 -20.75
N ASN A 362 7.73 -7.38 -21.70
CA ASN A 362 6.53 -8.19 -21.65
C ASN A 362 6.75 -9.53 -22.40
N GLY A 363 5.75 -10.40 -22.35
CA GLY A 363 5.75 -11.67 -23.09
C GLY A 363 5.92 -11.48 -24.60
N ALA A 364 6.32 -12.56 -25.27
CA ALA A 364 6.59 -12.55 -26.71
C ALA A 364 5.35 -12.10 -27.50
N GLY A 365 5.55 -11.20 -28.46
CA GLY A 365 4.46 -10.62 -29.26
C GLY A 365 3.75 -9.45 -28.59
N CYS A 366 4.24 -8.97 -27.43
CA CYS A 366 3.68 -7.80 -26.75
C CYS A 366 4.67 -6.63 -26.63
N THR A 367 5.19 -6.19 -27.77
CA THR A 367 5.87 -4.88 -27.89
C THR A 367 4.95 -3.83 -28.48
N ALA A 368 5.32 -2.56 -28.36
CA ALA A 368 4.57 -1.48 -29.01
C ALA A 368 4.46 -1.68 -30.54
N ILE A 369 5.51 -2.23 -31.17
CA ILE A 369 5.53 -2.56 -32.61
C ILE A 369 4.55 -3.69 -32.90
N ASP A 370 4.53 -4.76 -32.09
CA ASP A 370 3.62 -5.88 -32.29
C ASP A 370 2.16 -5.42 -32.20
N ILE A 371 1.83 -4.60 -31.20
CA ILE A 371 0.47 -4.06 -30.99
C ILE A 371 0.03 -3.25 -32.21
N ILE A 372 0.88 -2.32 -32.68
CA ILE A 372 0.57 -1.47 -33.84
C ILE A 372 0.44 -2.31 -35.12
N THR A 373 1.32 -3.29 -35.32
CA THR A 373 1.35 -4.13 -36.53
C THR A 373 0.15 -5.08 -36.60
N ASN A 374 -0.24 -5.66 -35.47
CA ASN A 374 -1.34 -6.62 -35.40
C ASN A 374 -2.72 -5.94 -35.37
N GLY A 375 -2.79 -4.67 -34.98
CA GLY A 375 -4.03 -3.91 -34.95
C GLY A 375 -4.83 -4.09 -33.64
N PRO A 376 -6.06 -3.56 -33.60
CA PRO A 376 -6.94 -3.66 -32.43
C PRO A 376 -7.43 -5.09 -32.21
N CYS A 377 -7.83 -5.38 -30.96
CA CYS A 377 -8.83 -6.42 -30.70
C CYS A 377 -10.20 -5.94 -31.23
#